data_AF-A0A1Q3JRL3-F1
#
_entry.id   AF-A0A1Q3JRL3-F1
#
_cell.length_a   1.000
_cell.length_b   1.000
_cell.length_c   1.000
_cell.angle_alpha   90.00
_cell.angle_beta   90.00
_cell.angle_gamma   90.00
#
_symmetry.space_group_name_H-M   'P 1'
#
loop_
_entity.id
_entity.type
_entity.pdbx_description
1 polymer ?
#
loop_
_entity_poly.entity_id
_entity_poly.type
_entity_poly.pdbx_seq_one_letter_code
_entity_poly.pdbx_strand_id
1 'polypeptide(L)'
;MKFALVDDIRAQATKGAKAICPNCGSEVIAKCGDVKVHHWAHKSMRNCDPWWENETEWHRAWKNYFPVDWQDRIHYDELTGEKHIADLKTEHGLVIEFQHSFLNAEERGKREDFYKYMVWVVDATRLKKDLTRFIKGKNGFRSYNDKASMFAIDYREDSFPFIWIDSDKPVIFDFKGMEENNDPDLAWRESLFILFPKTNVRESIVAEIKREIFINGVITGSLFKHREKDKKETPLPSPPIQKALGTSVRQSQYILQRGKFVKSSRW
;
A
#
# COMPACT_ATOMS: atom_id res chain seq x y z
N MET A 1 -20.45 5.47 2.63
CA MET A 1 -20.02 5.73 1.24
C MET A 1 -20.23 7.19 0.92
N LYS A 2 -19.29 7.84 0.22
CA LYS A 2 -19.39 9.27 -0.13
C LYS A 2 -20.30 9.52 -1.34
N PHE A 3 -20.18 8.67 -2.36
CA PHE A 3 -20.85 8.85 -3.64
C PHE A 3 -21.83 7.73 -3.99
N ALA A 4 -22.96 8.07 -4.60
CA ALA A 4 -23.93 7.13 -5.16
C ALA A 4 -24.45 7.66 -6.51
N LEU A 5 -25.23 6.86 -7.23
CA LEU A 5 -25.83 7.26 -8.50
C LEU A 5 -27.23 7.86 -8.29
N VAL A 6 -27.36 9.16 -8.49
CA VAL A 6 -28.65 9.87 -8.56
C VAL A 6 -28.90 10.15 -10.03
N ASP A 7 -29.96 9.56 -10.61
CA ASP A 7 -30.26 9.66 -12.04
C ASP A 7 -29.05 9.27 -12.92
N ASP A 8 -28.39 8.16 -12.57
CA ASP A 8 -27.15 7.64 -13.18
C ASP A 8 -25.93 8.58 -13.10
N ILE A 9 -26.05 9.71 -12.40
CA ILE A 9 -24.98 10.66 -12.15
C ILE A 9 -24.41 10.44 -10.76
N ARG A 10 -23.08 10.37 -10.67
CA ARG A 10 -22.36 10.21 -9.41
C ARG A 10 -22.47 11.46 -8.55
N ALA A 11 -23.12 11.36 -7.39
CA ALA A 11 -23.44 12.48 -6.53
C ALA A 11 -23.21 12.17 -5.03
N GLN A 12 -22.99 13.22 -4.24
CA GLN A 12 -22.91 13.15 -2.78
C GLN A 12 -24.30 13.17 -2.15
N ALA A 13 -24.39 12.72 -0.89
CA ALA A 13 -25.64 12.65 -0.16
C ALA A 13 -26.24 14.04 0.08
N THR A 14 -27.46 14.25 -0.41
CA THR A 14 -28.25 15.46 -0.18
C THR A 14 -29.49 15.10 0.64
N LYS A 15 -29.90 15.96 1.57
CA LYS A 15 -30.97 15.65 2.54
C LYS A 15 -32.25 15.17 1.84
N GLY A 16 -32.75 14.00 2.26
CA GLY A 16 -33.96 13.39 1.71
C GLY A 16 -33.78 12.64 0.38
N ALA A 17 -32.60 12.70 -0.23
CA ALA A 17 -32.34 12.04 -1.50
C ALA A 17 -32.23 10.51 -1.36
N LYS A 18 -32.51 9.84 -2.46
CA LYS A 18 -32.26 8.42 -2.69
C LYS A 18 -31.35 8.27 -3.90
N ALA A 19 -30.59 7.18 -3.93
CA ALA A 19 -29.66 6.89 -5.00
C ALA A 19 -29.48 5.39 -5.14
N ILE A 20 -28.75 4.97 -6.17
CA ILE A 20 -28.34 3.59 -6.40
C ILE A 20 -26.88 3.43 -5.99
N CYS A 21 -26.59 2.39 -5.21
CA CYS A 21 -25.23 2.01 -4.87
C CYS A 21 -24.50 1.57 -6.15
N PRO A 22 -23.38 2.24 -6.53
CA PRO A 22 -22.66 1.89 -7.75
C PRO A 22 -22.04 0.48 -7.65
N ASN A 23 -21.80 -0.03 -6.44
CA ASN A 23 -21.22 -1.34 -6.24
C ASN A 23 -22.26 -2.47 -6.34
N CYS A 24 -23.33 -2.48 -5.53
CA CYS A 24 -24.30 -3.59 -5.54
C CYS A 24 -25.62 -3.31 -6.29
N GLY A 25 -25.79 -2.13 -6.89
CA GLY A 25 -27.01 -1.74 -7.60
C GLY A 25 -28.25 -1.56 -6.70
N SER A 26 -28.09 -1.56 -5.37
CA SER A 26 -29.21 -1.47 -4.44
C SER A 26 -29.52 -0.03 -4.04
N GLU A 27 -30.77 0.24 -3.63
CA GLU A 27 -31.18 1.56 -3.12
C GLU A 27 -30.38 1.94 -1.86
N VAL A 28 -29.82 3.16 -1.88
CA VAL A 28 -29.20 3.83 -0.73
C VAL A 28 -29.95 5.11 -0.41
N ILE A 29 -29.98 5.47 0.86
CA ILE A 29 -30.63 6.68 1.38
C ILE A 29 -29.60 7.65 1.91
N ALA A 30 -29.86 8.95 1.72
CA ALA A 30 -29.01 9.99 2.26
C ALA A 30 -29.14 10.08 3.79
N LYS A 31 -28.00 10.07 4.48
CA LYS A 31 -27.90 10.38 5.92
C LYS A 31 -27.20 11.72 6.07
N CYS A 32 -28.00 12.77 6.26
CA CYS A 32 -27.55 14.16 6.38
C CYS A 32 -28.04 14.77 7.69
N GLY A 33 -27.38 14.42 8.80
CA GLY A 33 -27.62 15.00 10.12
C GLY A 33 -26.35 15.63 10.66
N ASP A 34 -26.46 16.35 11.77
CA ASP A 34 -25.38 17.24 12.24
C ASP A 34 -24.23 16.51 12.97
N VAL A 35 -24.42 15.24 13.29
CA VAL A 35 -23.47 14.44 14.10
C VAL A 35 -22.44 13.71 13.24
N LYS A 36 -22.82 13.27 12.03
CA LYS A 36 -21.95 12.49 11.15
C LYS A 36 -21.86 13.16 9.79
N VAL A 37 -20.68 13.09 9.18
CA VAL A 37 -20.48 13.52 7.79
C VAL A 37 -21.57 12.94 6.89
N HIS A 38 -22.09 13.78 5.99
CA HIS A 38 -23.14 13.35 5.08
C HIS A 38 -22.67 12.16 4.25
N HIS A 39 -23.47 11.09 4.23
CA HIS A 39 -23.09 9.85 3.55
C HIS A 39 -24.32 9.10 3.01
N TRP A 40 -24.06 8.24 2.05
CA TRP A 40 -25.03 7.26 1.57
C TRP A 40 -24.95 5.99 2.43
N ALA A 41 -26.12 5.49 2.83
CA ALA A 41 -26.28 4.26 3.58
C ALA A 41 -27.27 3.31 2.89
N HIS A 42 -26.99 2.02 2.88
CA HIS A 42 -27.96 1.02 2.42
C HIS A 42 -29.20 1.04 3.31
N LYS A 43 -30.38 0.95 2.69
CA LYS A 43 -31.66 0.98 3.40
C LYS A 43 -31.87 -0.23 4.31
N SER A 44 -31.32 -1.39 3.94
CA SER A 44 -31.24 -2.57 4.78
C SER A 44 -29.79 -2.92 5.09
N MET A 45 -29.55 -3.73 6.13
CA MET A 45 -28.22 -4.28 6.42
C MET A 45 -27.79 -5.23 5.29
N ARG A 46 -27.23 -4.67 4.24
CA ARG A 46 -26.54 -5.39 3.17
C ARG A 46 -25.04 -5.22 3.38
N ASN A 47 -24.34 -6.34 3.46
CA ASN A 47 -22.89 -6.34 3.39
C ASN A 47 -22.49 -6.21 1.92
N CYS A 48 -22.47 -4.96 1.42
CA CYS A 48 -22.25 -4.65 0.01
C CYS A 48 -20.80 -4.86 -0.44
N ASP A 49 -19.85 -4.59 0.46
CA ASP A 49 -18.43 -4.78 0.25
C ASP A 49 -17.85 -5.21 1.61
N PRO A 50 -17.22 -6.39 1.71
CA PRO A 50 -16.68 -6.88 2.97
C PRO A 50 -15.53 -6.02 3.51
N TRP A 51 -14.91 -5.17 2.68
CA TRP A 51 -13.86 -4.23 3.10
C TRP A 51 -14.40 -2.86 3.49
N TRP A 52 -15.72 -2.69 3.47
CA TRP A 52 -16.33 -1.43 3.84
C TRP A 52 -16.11 -1.11 5.33
N GLU A 53 -15.49 0.03 5.60
CA GLU A 53 -15.35 0.58 6.94
C GLU A 53 -16.12 1.90 7.13
N ASN A 54 -16.36 2.26 8.39
CA ASN A 54 -16.84 3.60 8.72
C ASN A 54 -15.73 4.62 8.48
N GLU A 55 -16.01 5.57 7.59
CA GLU A 55 -15.07 6.61 7.21
C GLU A 55 -14.96 7.70 8.30
N THR A 56 -13.74 7.98 8.74
CA THR A 56 -13.44 9.04 9.72
C THR A 56 -13.23 10.40 9.02
N GLU A 57 -13.19 11.48 9.80
CA GLU A 57 -12.86 12.81 9.28
C GLU A 57 -11.44 12.86 8.69
N TRP A 58 -10.47 12.21 9.33
CA TRP A 58 -9.11 12.06 8.80
C TRP A 58 -9.10 11.39 7.42
N HIS A 59 -9.81 10.26 7.30
CA HIS A 59 -9.90 9.53 6.03
C HIS A 59 -10.55 10.41 4.95
N ARG A 60 -11.68 11.07 5.28
CA ARG A 60 -12.38 11.99 4.38
C ARG A 60 -11.48 13.14 3.93
N ALA A 61 -10.74 13.75 4.85
CA ALA A 61 -9.83 14.86 4.57
C ALA A 61 -8.72 14.43 3.61
N TRP A 62 -8.15 13.24 3.83
CA TRP A 62 -7.15 12.66 2.93
C TRP A 62 -7.66 12.46 1.51
N LYS A 63 -8.85 11.87 1.33
CA LYS A 63 -9.50 11.75 0.02
C LYS A 63 -9.70 13.10 -0.66
N ASN A 64 -10.08 14.13 0.10
CA ASN A 64 -10.38 15.46 -0.43
C ASN A 64 -9.16 16.21 -1.00
N TYR A 65 -7.93 15.76 -0.75
CA TYR A 65 -6.75 16.31 -1.43
C TYR A 65 -6.64 15.91 -2.90
N PHE A 66 -7.45 14.93 -3.35
CA PHE A 66 -7.35 14.35 -4.68
C PHE A 66 -8.61 14.61 -5.52
N PRO A 67 -8.49 14.54 -6.88
CA PRO A 67 -9.63 14.70 -7.77
C PRO A 67 -10.82 13.82 -7.40
N VAL A 68 -12.03 14.39 -7.50
CA VAL A 68 -13.29 13.71 -7.15
C VAL A 68 -13.48 12.41 -7.95
N ASP A 69 -13.03 12.40 -9.20
CA ASP A 69 -13.17 11.26 -10.10
C ASP A 69 -12.27 10.08 -9.75
N TRP A 70 -11.28 10.28 -8.85
CA TRP A 70 -10.40 9.22 -8.36
C TRP A 70 -10.90 8.58 -7.07
N GLN A 71 -11.75 9.26 -6.31
CA GLN A 71 -12.27 8.79 -5.02
C GLN A 71 -13.28 7.67 -5.20
N ASP A 72 -13.43 6.77 -4.21
CA ASP A 72 -14.44 5.70 -4.14
C ASP A 72 -14.67 4.99 -5.51
N ARG A 73 -13.60 4.47 -6.11
CA ARG A 73 -13.66 3.85 -7.45
C ARG A 73 -13.74 2.34 -7.35
N ILE A 74 -14.68 1.76 -8.08
CA ILE A 74 -14.79 0.31 -8.19
C ILE A 74 -13.59 -0.22 -8.96
N HIS A 75 -12.89 -1.17 -8.33
CA HIS A 75 -11.86 -1.97 -8.94
C HIS A 75 -12.39 -3.38 -9.15
N TYR A 76 -12.07 -3.98 -10.29
CA TYR A 76 -12.47 -5.32 -10.66
C TYR A 76 -11.24 -6.19 -10.80
N ASP A 77 -11.29 -7.40 -10.26
CA ASP A 77 -10.42 -8.47 -10.74
C ASP A 77 -11.03 -9.04 -12.03
N GLU A 78 -10.29 -8.92 -13.13
CA GLU A 78 -10.76 -9.32 -14.46
C GLU A 78 -10.94 -10.84 -14.61
N LEU A 79 -10.27 -11.65 -13.78
CA LEU A 79 -10.30 -13.10 -13.84
C LEU A 79 -11.45 -13.68 -13.01
N THR A 80 -11.65 -13.18 -11.79
CA THR A 80 -12.66 -13.70 -10.87
C THR A 80 -13.99 -12.96 -10.95
N GLY A 81 -13.99 -11.73 -11.47
CA GLY A 81 -15.14 -10.82 -11.42
C GLY A 81 -15.39 -10.23 -10.03
N GLU A 82 -14.53 -10.51 -9.06
CA GLU A 82 -14.55 -9.88 -7.74
C GLU A 82 -14.35 -8.37 -7.87
N LYS A 83 -15.02 -7.60 -7.02
CA LYS A 83 -14.94 -6.15 -7.06
C LYS A 83 -15.00 -5.54 -5.67
N HIS A 84 -14.21 -4.48 -5.51
CA HIS A 84 -14.14 -3.69 -4.28
C HIS A 84 -14.05 -2.21 -4.60
N ILE A 85 -14.44 -1.38 -3.65
CA ILE A 85 -14.31 0.07 -3.78
C ILE A 85 -12.94 0.49 -3.23
N ALA A 86 -12.07 0.98 -4.11
CA ALA A 86 -10.82 1.61 -3.72
C ALA A 86 -11.09 3.02 -3.19
N ASP A 87 -10.36 3.40 -2.14
CA ASP A 87 -10.44 4.75 -1.58
C ASP A 87 -10.03 5.81 -2.61
N LEU A 88 -8.89 5.58 -3.26
CA LEU A 88 -8.46 6.33 -4.43
C LEU A 88 -7.94 5.38 -5.50
N LYS A 89 -8.31 5.66 -6.75
CA LYS A 89 -7.70 5.07 -7.94
C LYS A 89 -7.33 6.20 -8.90
N THR A 90 -6.03 6.41 -9.05
CA THR A 90 -5.47 7.45 -9.93
C THR A 90 -5.67 7.08 -11.40
N GLU A 91 -5.55 8.07 -12.29
CA GLU A 91 -5.56 7.84 -13.75
C GLU A 91 -4.36 7.01 -14.23
N HIS A 92 -3.27 7.00 -13.47
CA HIS A 92 -2.07 6.19 -13.75
C HIS A 92 -2.16 4.77 -13.18
N GLY A 93 -3.31 4.38 -12.63
CA GLY A 93 -3.57 3.02 -12.14
C GLY A 93 -3.15 2.75 -10.70
N LEU A 94 -2.45 3.68 -10.03
CA LEU A 94 -2.11 3.55 -8.61
C LEU A 94 -3.38 3.58 -7.75
N VAL A 95 -3.51 2.59 -6.87
CA VAL A 95 -4.52 2.56 -5.80
C VAL A 95 -3.90 3.09 -4.50
N ILE A 96 -4.64 3.93 -3.76
CA ILE A 96 -4.24 4.38 -2.43
C ILE A 96 -5.39 4.04 -1.48
N GLU A 97 -5.08 3.30 -0.42
CA GLU A 97 -6.02 2.96 0.65
C GLU A 97 -5.64 3.72 1.94
N PHE A 98 -6.64 4.33 2.59
CA PHE A 98 -6.45 5.09 3.82
C PHE A 98 -6.91 4.29 5.03
N GLN A 99 -5.97 3.90 5.89
CA GLN A 99 -6.27 3.09 7.05
C GLN A 99 -6.19 3.89 8.35
N HIS A 100 -7.34 4.04 9.00
CA HIS A 100 -7.43 4.53 10.38
C HIS A 100 -7.78 3.41 11.35
N SER A 101 -8.68 2.49 11.01
CA SER A 101 -9.10 1.41 11.92
C SER A 101 -8.04 0.31 12.02
N PHE A 102 -8.25 -0.64 12.94
CA PHE A 102 -7.41 -1.84 12.99
C PHE A 102 -7.69 -2.71 11.77
N LEU A 103 -6.64 -3.05 11.02
CA LEU A 103 -6.71 -3.95 9.87
C LEU A 103 -5.77 -5.12 10.10
N ASN A 104 -6.29 -6.32 10.28
CA ASN A 104 -5.45 -7.49 10.53
C ASN A 104 -4.55 -7.83 9.33
N ALA A 105 -3.47 -8.57 9.57
CA ALA A 105 -2.48 -8.87 8.53
C ALA A 105 -3.03 -9.72 7.37
N GLU A 106 -4.00 -10.62 7.65
CA GLU A 106 -4.62 -11.46 6.61
C GLU A 106 -5.46 -10.61 5.64
N GLU A 107 -6.29 -9.72 6.17
CA GLU A 107 -7.10 -8.82 5.36
C GLU A 107 -6.25 -7.81 4.59
N ARG A 108 -5.20 -7.27 5.24
CA ARG A 108 -4.20 -6.44 4.57
C ARG A 108 -3.60 -7.18 3.38
N GLY A 109 -3.15 -8.43 3.56
CA GLY A 109 -2.61 -9.27 2.48
C GLY A 109 -3.61 -9.47 1.33
N LYS A 110 -4.86 -9.80 1.64
CA LYS A 110 -5.93 -9.94 0.62
C LYS A 110 -6.11 -8.67 -0.21
N ARG A 111 -6.12 -7.50 0.42
CA ARG A 111 -6.23 -6.20 -0.28
C ARG A 111 -4.99 -5.92 -1.14
N GLU A 112 -3.80 -6.20 -0.60
CA GLU A 112 -2.53 -6.04 -1.31
C GLU A 112 -2.41 -6.93 -2.56
N ASP A 113 -2.89 -8.17 -2.47
CA ASP A 113 -2.94 -9.13 -3.57
C ASP A 113 -4.00 -8.78 -4.62
N PHE A 114 -5.14 -8.26 -4.18
CA PHE A 114 -6.23 -7.84 -5.06
C PHE A 114 -5.84 -6.60 -5.88
N TYR A 115 -5.43 -5.51 -5.21
CA TYR A 115 -5.14 -4.26 -5.90
C TYR A 115 -3.79 -4.26 -6.63
N LYS A 116 -2.83 -5.06 -6.15
CA LYS A 116 -1.48 -5.27 -6.72
C LYS A 116 -0.61 -4.01 -6.73
N TYR A 117 -0.98 -3.00 -7.51
CA TYR A 117 -0.29 -1.72 -7.62
C TYR A 117 -0.96 -0.69 -6.69
N MET A 118 -0.62 -0.78 -5.41
CA MET A 118 -1.18 0.08 -4.37
C MET A 118 -0.14 0.56 -3.36
N VAL A 119 -0.52 1.59 -2.60
CA VAL A 119 0.17 2.04 -1.39
C VAL A 119 -0.83 2.26 -0.25
N TRP A 120 -0.35 2.12 0.98
CA TRP A 120 -1.13 2.41 2.20
C TRP A 120 -0.80 3.79 2.73
N VAL A 121 -1.80 4.57 3.11
CA VAL A 121 -1.62 5.75 3.96
C VAL A 121 -2.30 5.48 5.30
N VAL A 122 -1.54 5.54 6.38
CA VAL A 122 -1.96 5.09 7.72
C VAL A 122 -1.98 6.26 8.68
N ASP A 123 -3.07 6.38 9.44
CA ASP A 123 -3.17 7.33 10.54
C ASP A 123 -2.33 6.84 11.72
N ALA A 124 -1.13 7.41 11.87
CA ALA A 124 -0.22 7.07 12.96
C ALA A 124 -0.52 7.84 14.25
N THR A 125 -1.57 8.67 14.29
CA THR A 125 -2.01 9.40 15.50
C THR A 125 -2.96 8.58 16.38
N ARG A 126 -3.57 7.54 15.82
CA ARG A 126 -4.59 6.72 16.49
C ARG A 126 -4.15 6.17 17.85
N LEU A 127 -2.94 5.62 17.92
CA LEU A 127 -2.40 5.05 19.16
C LEU A 127 -1.27 5.92 19.67
N LYS A 128 -1.43 6.48 20.88
CA LYS A 128 -0.41 7.30 21.55
C LYS A 128 0.97 6.63 21.61
N LYS A 129 1.01 5.31 21.71
CA LYS A 129 2.25 4.52 21.75
C LYS A 129 3.01 4.53 20.43
N ASP A 130 2.32 4.69 19.30
CA ASP A 130 2.96 4.66 17.98
C ASP A 130 3.80 5.92 17.75
N LEU A 131 3.31 7.09 18.15
CA LEU A 131 4.08 8.34 18.13
C LEU A 131 5.34 8.22 19.02
N THR A 132 5.18 7.79 20.28
CA THR A 132 6.31 7.64 21.20
C THR A 132 7.33 6.61 20.72
N ARG A 133 6.86 5.51 20.14
CA ARG A 133 7.72 4.49 19.51
C ARG A 133 8.52 5.10 18.37
N PHE A 134 7.83 5.78 17.45
CA PHE A 134 8.47 6.39 16.29
C PHE A 134 9.55 7.40 16.67
N ILE A 135 9.27 8.30 17.62
CA ILE A 135 10.26 9.28 18.10
C ILE A 135 11.51 8.59 18.65
N LYS A 136 11.35 7.51 19.44
CA LYS A 136 12.47 6.75 20.00
C LYS A 136 13.28 6.06 18.91
N GLY A 137 12.61 5.37 17.98
CA GLY A 137 13.25 4.65 16.90
C GLY A 137 13.92 5.55 15.85
N LYS A 138 13.35 6.74 15.60
CA LYS A 138 13.88 7.74 14.67
C LYS A 138 15.31 8.18 15.00
N ASN A 139 15.70 8.14 16.27
CA ASN A 139 17.08 8.44 16.69
C ASN A 139 18.12 7.45 16.14
N GLY A 140 17.70 6.24 15.74
CA GLY A 140 18.56 5.22 15.13
C GLY A 140 18.65 5.29 13.61
N PHE A 141 17.97 6.25 12.96
CA PHE A 141 17.94 6.35 11.50
C PHE A 141 19.30 6.79 10.97
N ARG A 142 19.84 6.02 10.03
CA ARG A 142 21.11 6.35 9.36
C ARG A 142 20.83 6.84 7.96
N SER A 143 21.51 7.89 7.51
CA SER A 143 21.39 8.35 6.13
C SER A 143 21.72 7.22 5.16
N TYR A 144 20.83 6.92 4.22
CA TYR A 144 21.02 5.81 3.29
C TYR A 144 21.80 6.21 2.03
N ASN A 145 21.63 7.44 1.56
CA ASN A 145 22.38 8.01 0.44
C ASN A 145 22.45 9.53 0.57
N ASP A 146 23.18 10.19 -0.33
CA ASP A 146 23.33 11.66 -0.35
C ASP A 146 22.02 12.41 -0.64
N LYS A 147 20.94 11.72 -1.01
CA LYS A 147 19.61 12.32 -1.06
C LYS A 147 19.09 12.41 0.37
N ALA A 148 19.04 13.63 0.89
CA ALA A 148 18.74 14.01 2.28
C ALA A 148 17.32 13.65 2.79
N SER A 149 16.73 12.54 2.37
CA SER A 149 15.37 12.12 2.74
C SER A 149 15.17 10.61 2.70
N MET A 150 16.26 9.82 2.67
CA MET A 150 16.21 8.36 2.75
C MET A 150 17.10 7.85 3.88
N PHE A 151 16.56 6.93 4.66
CA PHE A 151 17.18 6.40 5.87
C PHE A 151 17.19 4.88 5.87
N ALA A 152 18.28 4.30 6.33
CA ALA A 152 18.38 2.89 6.68
C ALA A 152 18.05 2.70 8.16
N ILE A 153 17.29 1.65 8.46
CA ILE A 153 16.95 1.22 9.82
C ILE A 153 17.16 -0.28 9.97
N ASP A 154 17.64 -0.70 11.14
CA ASP A 154 17.91 -2.12 11.42
C ASP A 154 16.63 -2.89 11.79
N TYR A 155 15.81 -2.29 12.66
CA TYR A 155 14.62 -2.91 13.23
C TYR A 155 13.40 -2.04 12.95
N ARG A 156 12.44 -2.58 12.18
CA ARG A 156 11.23 -1.83 11.78
C ARG A 156 10.29 -1.63 12.96
N GLU A 157 10.22 -2.62 13.83
CA GLU A 157 9.40 -2.69 15.04
C GLU A 157 9.77 -1.65 16.10
N ASP A 158 10.99 -1.10 16.04
CA ASP A 158 11.43 -0.04 16.96
C ASP A 158 10.78 1.31 16.63
N SER A 159 10.31 1.49 15.39
CA SER A 159 9.75 2.75 14.91
C SER A 159 8.29 2.64 14.47
N PHE A 160 7.88 1.50 13.94
CA PHE A 160 6.60 1.33 13.28
C PHE A 160 5.73 0.24 13.93
N PRO A 161 4.39 0.32 13.78
CA PRO A 161 3.49 -0.68 14.34
C PRO A 161 3.67 -2.04 13.64
N PHE A 162 3.69 -3.13 14.42
CA PHE A 162 3.93 -4.50 13.95
C PHE A 162 2.99 -4.95 12.81
N ILE A 163 1.78 -4.41 12.78
CA ILE A 163 0.79 -4.75 11.75
C ILE A 163 1.15 -4.25 10.35
N TRP A 164 2.13 -3.34 10.25
CA TRP A 164 2.56 -2.71 8.99
C TRP A 164 3.98 -3.08 8.56
N ILE A 165 4.83 -3.57 9.48
CA ILE A 165 6.26 -3.79 9.19
C ILE A 165 6.55 -4.88 8.15
N ASP A 166 5.59 -5.80 7.98
CA ASP A 166 5.65 -6.90 7.01
C ASP A 166 4.72 -6.66 5.81
N SER A 167 4.38 -5.42 5.48
CA SER A 167 3.59 -5.13 4.27
C SER A 167 4.45 -5.32 3.03
N ASP A 168 3.87 -5.92 1.99
CA ASP A 168 4.51 -6.08 0.69
C ASP A 168 4.38 -4.82 -0.18
N LYS A 169 3.64 -3.82 0.31
CA LYS A 169 3.43 -2.52 -0.34
C LYS A 169 4.06 -1.39 0.49
N PRO A 170 4.40 -0.25 -0.13
CA PRO A 170 4.82 0.92 0.63
C PRO A 170 3.74 1.35 1.62
N VAL A 171 4.14 1.60 2.86
CA VAL A 171 3.27 2.12 3.92
C VAL A 171 3.71 3.53 4.30
N ILE A 172 2.84 4.50 4.08
CA ILE A 172 3.03 5.90 4.41
C ILE A 172 2.37 6.19 5.76
N PHE A 173 3.15 6.64 6.73
CA PHE A 173 2.67 7.01 8.06
C PHE A 173 2.45 8.51 8.16
N ASP A 174 1.23 8.90 8.48
CA ASP A 174 0.85 10.27 8.80
C ASP A 174 0.84 10.46 10.32
N PHE A 175 1.88 11.11 10.85
CA PHE A 175 1.95 11.42 12.27
C PHE A 175 1.27 12.72 12.65
N LYS A 176 0.88 13.61 11.71
CA LYS A 176 0.17 14.86 12.05
C LYS A 176 -1.33 14.63 12.21
N GLY A 177 -1.92 13.77 11.38
CA GLY A 177 -3.35 13.54 11.40
C GLY A 177 -4.13 14.82 11.09
N MET A 178 -5.14 15.11 11.92
CA MET A 178 -5.98 16.32 11.85
C MET A 178 -5.56 17.42 12.83
N GLU A 179 -4.48 17.22 13.59
CA GLU A 179 -4.02 18.21 14.56
C GLU A 179 -3.33 19.39 13.87
N GLU A 180 -3.74 20.61 14.22
CA GLU A 180 -2.94 21.80 13.98
C GLU A 180 -2.03 21.98 15.20
N ASN A 181 -0.72 21.81 15.02
CA ASN A 181 0.23 21.99 16.09
C ASN A 181 1.29 23.01 15.69
N ASN A 182 1.38 24.09 16.47
CA ASN A 182 2.38 25.15 16.30
C ASN A 182 3.65 24.89 17.11
N ASP A 183 3.77 23.74 17.77
CA ASP A 183 4.97 23.31 18.48
C ASP A 183 6.11 23.05 17.49
N PRO A 184 7.19 23.86 17.51
CA PRO A 184 8.33 23.70 16.61
C PRO A 184 9.01 22.33 16.74
N ASP A 185 8.97 21.71 17.93
CA ASP A 185 9.60 20.41 18.18
C ASP A 185 8.86 19.26 17.46
N LEU A 186 7.61 19.51 17.05
CA LEU A 186 6.75 18.59 16.32
C LEU A 186 6.58 18.97 14.85
N ALA A 187 7.32 19.97 14.35
CA ALA A 187 7.24 20.41 12.95
C ALA A 187 7.57 19.29 11.94
N TRP A 188 8.33 18.28 12.34
CA TRP A 188 8.61 17.10 11.50
C TRP A 188 7.34 16.28 11.18
N ARG A 189 6.24 16.43 11.94
CA ARG A 189 4.96 15.75 11.67
C ARG A 189 4.29 16.27 10.38
N GLU A 190 4.72 17.40 9.83
CA GLU A 190 4.32 17.87 8.50
C GLU A 190 4.83 16.97 7.37
N SER A 191 5.89 16.20 7.66
CA SER A 191 6.38 15.14 6.80
C SER A 191 5.64 13.83 7.04
N LEU A 192 5.52 13.06 5.96
CA LEU A 192 5.12 11.67 5.96
C LEU A 192 6.36 10.79 5.94
N PHE A 193 6.25 9.60 6.54
CA PHE A 193 7.32 8.60 6.53
C PHE A 193 6.88 7.38 5.75
N ILE A 194 7.61 7.06 4.69
CA ILE A 194 7.32 5.94 3.80
C ILE A 194 8.22 4.78 4.22
N LEU A 195 7.63 3.73 4.79
CA LEU A 195 8.29 2.45 4.96
C LEU A 195 8.17 1.66 3.65
N PHE A 196 9.29 1.41 2.98
CA PHE A 196 9.29 0.56 1.80
C PHE A 196 9.13 -0.92 2.19
N PRO A 197 8.65 -1.79 1.28
CA PRO A 197 8.59 -3.23 1.52
C PRO A 197 9.95 -3.81 1.92
N LYS A 198 9.93 -4.94 2.63
CA LYS A 198 11.16 -5.71 2.87
C LYS A 198 11.77 -6.11 1.53
N THR A 199 13.08 -5.92 1.42
CA THR A 199 13.88 -6.46 0.31
C THR A 199 14.83 -7.51 0.88
N ASN A 200 15.54 -8.23 0.03
CA ASN A 200 16.57 -9.20 0.47
C ASN A 200 17.80 -8.55 1.13
N VAL A 201 17.78 -7.22 1.30
CA VAL A 201 18.82 -6.47 2.00
C VAL A 201 18.59 -6.56 3.50
N ARG A 202 19.69 -6.63 4.26
CA ARG A 202 19.65 -6.70 5.74
C ARG A 202 18.96 -5.50 6.37
N GLU A 203 19.00 -4.34 5.71
CA GLU A 203 18.47 -3.08 6.20
C GLU A 203 17.14 -2.72 5.55
N SER A 204 16.32 -2.02 6.33
CA SER A 204 15.02 -1.51 5.92
C SER A 204 15.16 -0.06 5.48
N ILE A 205 14.46 0.35 4.43
CA ILE A 205 14.52 1.73 3.93
C ILE A 205 13.27 2.50 4.33
N VAL A 206 13.48 3.71 4.84
CA VAL A 206 12.44 4.70 5.11
C VAL A 206 12.73 5.95 4.30
N ALA A 207 11.72 6.54 3.67
CA ALA A 207 11.82 7.90 3.13
C ALA A 207 11.02 8.88 3.96
N GLU A 208 11.51 10.11 4.07
CA GLU A 208 10.76 11.25 4.55
C GLU A 208 10.30 12.09 3.35
N ILE A 209 9.04 12.52 3.34
CA ILE A 209 8.50 13.37 2.27
C ILE A 209 7.49 14.34 2.85
N LYS A 210 7.57 15.63 2.49
CA LYS A 210 6.53 16.58 2.90
C LYS A 210 5.17 16.15 2.34
N ARG A 211 4.10 16.32 3.14
CA ARG A 211 2.73 15.97 2.74
C ARG A 211 2.33 16.61 1.40
N GLU A 212 2.65 17.88 1.19
CA GLU A 212 2.37 18.60 -0.06
C GLU A 212 3.06 17.98 -1.28
N ILE A 213 4.31 17.53 -1.13
CA ILE A 213 5.09 16.90 -2.20
C ILE A 213 4.52 15.53 -2.52
N PHE A 214 4.10 14.77 -1.50
CA PHE A 214 3.41 13.50 -1.69
C PHE A 214 2.13 13.67 -2.52
N ILE A 215 1.24 14.59 -2.10
CA ILE A 215 -0.03 14.84 -2.78
C ILE A 215 0.21 15.24 -4.24
N ASN A 216 1.06 16.25 -4.47
CA ASN A 216 1.39 16.71 -5.82
C ASN A 216 2.04 15.62 -6.67
N GLY A 217 2.91 14.81 -6.07
CA GLY A 217 3.60 13.73 -6.77
C GLY A 217 2.67 12.58 -7.17
N VAL A 218 1.63 12.31 -6.38
CA VAL A 218 0.55 11.37 -6.75
C VAL A 218 -0.32 11.96 -7.86
N ILE A 219 -0.72 13.23 -7.75
CA ILE A 219 -1.55 13.92 -8.75
C ILE A 219 -0.86 13.97 -10.12
N THR A 220 0.44 14.21 -10.14
CA THR A 220 1.23 14.32 -11.39
C THR A 220 1.78 12.97 -11.88
N GLY A 221 1.54 11.88 -11.15
CA GLY A 221 2.10 10.56 -11.47
C GLY A 221 3.63 10.49 -11.35
N SER A 222 4.27 11.46 -10.68
CA SER A 222 5.72 11.47 -10.49
C SER A 222 6.18 10.50 -9.40
N LEU A 223 5.29 10.14 -8.46
CA LEU A 223 5.55 9.20 -7.37
C LEU A 223 5.04 7.79 -7.69
N PHE A 224 5.72 6.81 -7.09
CA PHE A 224 5.42 5.37 -7.23
C PHE A 224 5.28 4.88 -8.66
N LYS A 225 5.94 5.53 -9.63
CA LYS A 225 5.82 5.20 -11.06
C LYS A 225 5.77 3.70 -11.27
N HIS A 226 4.75 3.25 -11.99
CA HIS A 226 4.67 1.88 -12.42
C HIS A 226 5.96 1.61 -13.20
N ARG A 227 6.83 0.77 -12.64
CA ARG A 227 7.89 0.18 -13.43
C ARG A 227 7.14 -0.74 -14.37
N GLU A 228 6.82 -0.26 -15.57
CA GLU A 228 6.63 -1.18 -16.68
C GLU A 228 7.88 -2.06 -16.64
N LYS A 229 7.70 -3.33 -16.26
CA LYS A 229 8.71 -4.34 -16.56
C LYS A 229 9.03 -4.14 -18.03
N ASP A 230 10.30 -3.95 -18.35
CA ASP A 230 10.82 -3.77 -19.69
C ASP A 230 10.03 -4.60 -20.71
N LYS A 231 9.02 -3.98 -21.34
CA LYS A 231 8.42 -4.50 -22.57
C LYS A 231 9.35 -4.12 -23.70
N LYS A 232 10.52 -4.77 -23.71
CA LYS A 232 11.43 -5.03 -24.82
C LYS A 232 12.66 -5.79 -24.31
N GLU A 233 12.46 -6.97 -23.74
CA GLU A 233 13.36 -8.06 -24.11
C GLU A 233 12.96 -8.48 -25.52
N THR A 234 13.58 -7.85 -26.52
CA THR A 234 13.76 -8.54 -27.79
C THR A 234 14.47 -9.85 -27.46
N PRO A 235 13.95 -11.02 -27.83
CA PRO A 235 14.67 -12.26 -27.56
C PRO A 235 16.06 -12.12 -28.19
N LEU A 236 17.09 -12.18 -27.36
CA LEU A 236 18.46 -12.30 -27.84
C LEU A 236 18.46 -13.46 -28.84
N PRO A 237 19.03 -13.29 -30.05
CA PRO A 237 19.11 -14.38 -31.00
C PRO A 237 19.79 -15.55 -30.30
N SER A 238 19.13 -16.71 -30.32
CA SER A 238 19.66 -17.95 -29.78
C SER A 238 21.10 -18.09 -30.25
N PRO A 239 22.09 -18.29 -29.36
CA PRO A 239 23.45 -18.56 -29.81
C PRO A 239 23.41 -19.79 -30.72
N PRO A 240 24.18 -19.81 -31.82
CA PRO A 240 24.19 -20.95 -32.72
C PRO A 240 24.51 -22.20 -31.90
N ILE A 241 23.70 -23.24 -32.12
CA ILE A 241 23.87 -24.57 -31.52
C ILE A 241 25.30 -25.02 -31.82
N GLN A 242 26.21 -24.84 -30.86
CA GLN A 242 27.49 -25.49 -30.88
C GLN A 242 27.20 -26.96 -30.61
N LYS A 243 27.39 -27.79 -31.64
CA LYS A 243 27.45 -29.24 -31.50
C LYS A 243 28.35 -29.54 -30.29
N ALA A 244 27.77 -30.23 -29.30
CA ALA A 244 28.48 -30.68 -28.12
C ALA A 244 29.77 -31.41 -28.52
N LEU A 245 30.92 -30.77 -28.33
CA LEU A 245 32.16 -31.52 -28.12
C LEU A 245 32.04 -32.12 -26.73
N GLY A 246 31.96 -33.45 -26.68
CA GLY A 246 31.79 -34.21 -25.46
C GLY A 246 32.85 -33.88 -24.41
N THR A 247 32.45 -33.17 -23.37
CA THR A 247 33.22 -33.09 -22.13
C THR A 247 32.91 -34.31 -21.30
N SER A 248 33.89 -35.20 -21.17
CA SER A 248 33.80 -36.36 -20.27
C SER A 248 33.50 -35.87 -18.85
N VAL A 249 32.44 -36.37 -18.25
CA VAL A 249 32.18 -36.19 -16.81
C VAL A 249 33.32 -36.87 -16.06
N ARG A 250 34.23 -36.09 -15.47
CA ARG A 250 35.22 -36.62 -14.52
C ARG A 250 34.46 -37.13 -13.29
N GLN A 251 34.29 -38.45 -13.21
CA GLN A 251 33.78 -39.09 -12.01
C GLN A 251 34.68 -38.74 -10.82
N SER A 252 34.05 -38.29 -9.73
CA SER A 252 34.71 -38.06 -8.45
C SER A 252 35.43 -39.34 -8.02
N GLN A 253 36.71 -39.22 -7.62
CA GLN A 253 37.48 -40.34 -7.08
C GLN A 253 37.05 -40.73 -5.66
N TYR A 254 36.01 -40.09 -5.11
CA TYR A 254 35.53 -40.28 -3.74
C TYR A 254 34.07 -40.70 -3.74
N ILE A 255 33.77 -41.77 -3.01
CA ILE A 255 32.43 -42.33 -2.84
C ILE A 255 32.09 -42.29 -1.35
N LEU A 256 30.85 -41.92 -1.03
CA LEU A 256 30.38 -41.86 0.36
C LEU A 256 30.03 -43.27 0.87
N GLN A 257 30.73 -43.75 1.90
CA GLN A 257 30.40 -45.00 2.60
C GLN A 257 30.28 -44.75 4.11
N ARG A 258 29.16 -45.19 4.70
CA ARG A 258 28.87 -45.09 6.15
C ARG A 258 29.20 -43.72 6.75
N GLY A 259 28.81 -42.65 6.06
CA GLY A 259 28.96 -41.27 6.53
C GLY A 259 30.35 -40.64 6.35
N LYS A 260 31.29 -41.28 5.65
CA LYS A 260 32.61 -40.70 5.30
C LYS A 260 32.93 -40.89 3.81
N PHE A 261 33.54 -39.90 3.19
CA PHE A 261 34.01 -39.99 1.80
C PHE A 261 35.32 -40.80 1.74
N VAL A 262 35.32 -41.89 0.97
CA VAL A 262 36.47 -42.79 0.82
C VAL A 262 36.90 -42.80 -0.65
N LYS A 263 38.22 -42.79 -0.90
CA LYS A 263 38.79 -42.79 -2.25
C LYS A 263 38.54 -44.14 -2.92
N SER A 264 37.93 -44.16 -4.10
CA SER A 264 37.66 -45.41 -4.83
C SER A 264 38.97 -46.01 -5.35
N SER A 265 39.41 -47.12 -4.77
CA SER A 265 40.49 -47.94 -5.32
C SER A 265 39.95 -48.73 -6.52
N ARG A 266 40.48 -48.46 -7.72
CA ARG A 266 40.14 -49.21 -8.94
C ARG A 266 40.82 -50.58 -8.92
N TRP A 267 40.08 -51.65 -9.19
CA TRP A 267 40.58 -52.90 -9.77
C TRP A 267 39.88 -53.07 -11.11
#